data_AF-V5RK18-F1
#
_entry.id   AF-V5RK18-F1
#
_cell.length_a   1.000
_cell.length_b   1.000
_cell.length_c   1.000
_cell.angle_alpha   90.00
_cell.angle_beta   90.00
_cell.angle_gamma   90.00
#
_symmetry.space_group_name_H-M   'P 1'
#
loop_
_entity.id
_entity.type
_entity.pdbx_description
1 polymer ?
#
loop_
_entity_poly.entity_id
_entity_poly.type
_entity_poly.pdbx_seq_one_letter_code
_entity_poly.pdbx_strand_id
1 'polypeptide(L)'
;MKKSWIAMLASFSCLLITTVVFYAAKDQYGDPFYSFLDDQKGSFLEKNMIIWTLLLLSLSAIGLFVSLIIIIMNANGNNSFNKIANYAHLLVGVVIFIDLIMILIVGIGLKSSDKEVILFLTFISLFSLAVVGTTAWVAKDEFTEV
;
A
#
# COMPACT_ATOMS: atom_id res chain seq x y z
N MET A 1 -4.25 -15.77 19.77
CA MET A 1 -4.22 -14.63 18.84
C MET A 1 -4.30 -15.18 17.43
N LYS A 2 -5.28 -14.78 16.61
CA LYS A 2 -5.39 -15.31 15.24
C LYS A 2 -4.19 -14.83 14.40
N LYS A 3 -3.65 -15.73 13.57
CA LYS A 3 -2.43 -15.45 12.76
C LYS A 3 -2.67 -14.34 11.73
N SER A 4 -3.92 -14.18 11.28
CA SER A 4 -4.39 -13.10 10.40
C SER A 4 -4.06 -11.71 10.93
N TRP A 5 -4.20 -11.46 12.23
CA TRP A 5 -4.00 -10.11 12.79
C TRP A 5 -2.55 -9.68 12.84
N ILE A 6 -1.67 -10.62 13.18
CA ILE A 6 -0.22 -10.39 13.14
C ILE A 6 0.21 -10.16 11.70
N ALA A 7 -0.32 -10.96 10.76
CA ALA A 7 -0.05 -10.79 9.33
C ALA A 7 -0.55 -9.42 8.82
N MET A 8 -1.76 -9.01 9.19
CA MET A 8 -2.35 -7.73 8.79
C MET A 8 -1.56 -6.53 9.34
N LEU A 9 -1.19 -6.57 10.64
CA LEU A 9 -0.33 -5.55 11.24
C LEU A 9 1.03 -5.48 10.55
N ALA A 10 1.68 -6.63 10.31
CA ALA A 10 2.95 -6.69 9.62
C ALA A 10 2.84 -6.15 8.18
N SER A 11 1.77 -6.48 7.47
CA SER A 11 1.49 -5.98 6.12
C SER A 11 1.39 -4.47 6.09
N PHE A 12 0.53 -3.88 6.93
CA PHE A 12 0.37 -2.43 6.97
C PHE A 12 1.61 -1.70 7.46
N SER A 13 2.37 -2.30 8.39
CA SER A 13 3.68 -1.76 8.81
C SER A 13 4.66 -1.75 7.64
N CYS A 14 4.72 -2.83 6.88
CA CYS A 14 5.61 -2.96 5.74
C CYS A 14 5.23 -1.99 4.61
N LEU A 15 3.94 -1.86 4.31
CA LEU A 15 3.40 -0.85 3.38
C LEU A 15 3.79 0.56 3.81
N LEU A 16 3.57 0.91 5.09
CA LEU A 16 3.87 2.23 5.61
C LEU A 16 5.37 2.54 5.51
N ILE A 17 6.24 1.61 5.96
CA ILE A 17 7.70 1.78 5.87
C ILE A 17 8.12 1.98 4.41
N THR A 18 7.61 1.16 3.50
CA THR A 18 7.96 1.23 2.08
C THR A 18 7.53 2.58 1.47
N THR A 19 6.33 3.06 1.81
CA THR A 19 5.82 4.35 1.33
C THR A 19 6.62 5.52 1.94
N VAL A 20 6.99 5.45 3.22
CA VAL A 20 7.86 6.44 3.87
C VAL A 20 9.24 6.46 3.24
N VAL A 21 9.83 5.29 2.94
CA VAL A 21 11.11 5.18 2.25
C VAL A 21 11.03 5.83 0.87
N PHE A 22 9.93 5.66 0.13
CA PHE A 22 9.74 6.37 -1.14
C PHE A 22 9.78 7.90 -0.98
N TYR A 23 9.04 8.45 -0.01
CA TYR A 23 9.05 9.90 0.24
C TYR A 23 10.39 10.43 0.76
N ALA A 24 11.18 9.58 1.42
CA ALA A 24 12.50 9.92 1.92
C ALA A 24 13.62 9.70 0.88
N ALA A 25 13.36 8.90 -0.16
CA ALA A 25 14.33 8.58 -1.20
C ALA A 25 14.65 9.80 -2.07
N LYS A 26 15.91 9.85 -2.51
CA LYS A 26 16.46 10.91 -3.36
C LYS A 26 17.12 10.28 -4.58
N ASP A 27 17.10 10.99 -5.68
CA ASP A 27 17.79 10.61 -6.90
C ASP A 27 19.29 10.85 -6.83
N GLN A 28 19.98 10.50 -7.91
CA GLN A 28 21.42 10.68 -8.07
C GLN A 28 21.87 12.15 -7.97
N TYR A 29 20.96 13.11 -8.13
CA TYR A 29 21.20 14.55 -8.03
C TYR A 29 20.85 15.10 -6.63
N GLY A 30 20.27 14.26 -5.76
CA GLY A 30 19.86 14.63 -4.41
C GLY A 30 18.45 15.22 -4.32
N ASP A 31 17.72 15.20 -5.43
CA ASP A 31 16.33 15.66 -5.50
C ASP A 31 15.40 14.56 -4.96
N PRO A 32 14.40 14.91 -4.13
CA PRO A 32 13.47 13.91 -3.60
C PRO A 32 12.71 13.21 -4.73
N PHE A 33 12.46 11.90 -4.63
CA PHE A 33 11.74 11.16 -5.68
C PHE A 33 10.34 11.72 -5.99
N TYR A 34 9.70 12.37 -5.01
CA TYR A 34 8.41 13.02 -5.22
C TYR A 34 8.51 14.37 -5.93
N SER A 35 9.69 15.00 -6.04
CA SER A 35 9.87 16.31 -6.71
C SER A 35 9.60 16.20 -8.21
N PHE A 36 9.91 15.05 -8.81
CA PHE A 36 9.51 14.69 -10.17
C PHE A 36 7.99 14.84 -10.39
N LEU A 37 7.21 14.62 -9.34
CA LEU A 37 5.78 14.72 -9.39
C LEU A 37 5.26 16.17 -9.20
N ASP A 38 6.08 17.05 -8.62
CA ASP A 38 5.71 18.41 -8.20
C ASP A 38 5.97 19.47 -9.30
N ASP A 39 6.85 19.19 -10.27
CA ASP A 39 7.18 20.11 -11.37
C ASP A 39 6.07 20.11 -12.45
N GLN A 40 4.97 20.78 -12.13
CA GLN A 40 3.67 20.69 -12.81
C GLN A 40 3.60 21.36 -14.20
N LYS A 41 4.25 20.74 -15.20
CA LYS A 41 3.89 20.88 -16.63
C LYS A 41 3.41 19.58 -17.28
N GLY A 42 3.29 18.50 -16.49
CA GLY A 42 2.95 17.15 -16.92
C GLY A 42 1.48 16.90 -17.29
N SER A 43 1.25 15.77 -17.97
CA SER A 43 -0.08 15.29 -18.37
C SER A 43 -0.99 14.99 -17.15
N PHE A 44 -2.31 14.89 -17.35
CA PHE A 44 -3.27 14.51 -16.28
C PHE A 44 -2.86 13.21 -15.56
N LEU A 45 -2.24 12.28 -16.29
CA LEU A 45 -1.76 11.00 -15.78
C LEU A 45 -0.59 11.16 -14.79
N GLU A 46 0.37 12.04 -15.08
CA GLU A 46 1.52 12.32 -14.20
C GLU A 46 1.07 13.00 -12.90
N LYS A 47 0.15 13.95 -12.98
CA LYS A 47 -0.41 14.64 -11.80
C LYS A 47 -1.13 13.70 -10.84
N ASN A 48 -1.73 12.63 -11.37
CA ASN A 48 -2.46 11.66 -10.56
C ASN A 48 -1.53 10.73 -9.77
N MET A 49 -0.25 10.55 -10.15
CA MET A 49 0.67 9.67 -9.41
C MET A 49 0.90 10.11 -7.96
N ILE A 50 0.95 11.43 -7.71
CA ILE A 50 1.03 11.95 -6.32
C ILE A 50 -0.18 11.50 -5.53
N ILE A 51 -1.37 11.67 -6.11
CA ILE A 51 -2.64 11.36 -5.46
C ILE A 51 -2.66 9.88 -5.09
N TRP A 52 -2.25 9.01 -6.01
CA TRP A 52 -2.20 7.57 -5.79
C TRP A 52 -1.19 7.16 -4.71
N THR A 53 0.00 7.78 -4.70
CA THR A 53 1.02 7.51 -3.68
C THR A 53 0.61 8.04 -2.30
N LEU A 54 -0.02 9.22 -2.24
CA LEU A 54 -0.60 9.77 -1.00
C LEU A 54 -1.76 8.91 -0.49
N LEU A 55 -2.57 8.37 -1.39
CA LEU A 55 -3.65 7.44 -1.05
C LEU A 55 -3.08 6.16 -0.44
N LEU A 56 -2.03 5.59 -1.03
CA LEU A 56 -1.32 4.42 -0.49
C LEU A 56 -0.78 4.70 0.92
N LEU A 57 -0.12 5.84 1.11
CA LEU A 57 0.39 6.26 2.42
C LEU A 57 -0.73 6.36 3.45
N SER A 58 -1.81 7.04 3.10
CA SER A 58 -2.97 7.26 4.00
C SER A 58 -3.65 5.93 4.36
N LEU A 59 -3.87 5.06 3.38
CA LEU A 59 -4.46 3.73 3.60
C LEU A 59 -3.55 2.85 4.45
N SER A 60 -2.23 2.93 4.26
CA SER A 60 -1.28 2.16 5.07
C SER A 60 -1.30 2.58 6.54
N ALA A 61 -1.34 3.89 6.81
CA ALA A 61 -1.41 4.43 8.17
C ALA A 61 -2.74 4.10 8.85
N ILE A 62 -3.87 4.31 8.16
CA ILE A 62 -5.20 3.96 8.69
C ILE A 62 -5.30 2.45 8.95
N GLY A 63 -4.84 1.63 8.00
CA GLY A 63 -4.83 0.18 8.14
C GLY A 63 -3.98 -0.31 9.30
N LEU A 64 -2.82 0.31 9.53
CA LEU A 64 -1.97 0.01 10.69
C LEU A 64 -2.69 0.33 12.00
N PHE A 65 -3.30 1.52 12.09
CA PHE A 65 -4.05 1.95 13.27
C PHE A 65 -5.23 1.02 13.58
N VAL A 66 -6.02 0.68 12.55
CA VAL A 66 -7.14 -0.27 12.67
C VAL A 66 -6.66 -1.67 13.09
N SER A 67 -5.54 -2.14 12.53
CA SER A 67 -4.93 -3.43 12.90
C SER A 67 -4.55 -3.48 14.38
N LEU A 68 -3.97 -2.38 14.92
CA LEU A 68 -3.63 -2.28 16.33
C LEU A 68 -4.88 -2.36 17.22
N ILE A 69 -5.95 -1.64 16.88
CA ILE A 69 -7.22 -1.70 17.62
C ILE A 69 -7.75 -3.13 17.63
N ILE A 70 -7.78 -3.80 16.48
CA ILE A 70 -8.30 -5.17 16.39
C ILE A 70 -7.44 -6.16 17.19
N ILE A 71 -6.13 -6.00 17.21
CA ILE A 71 -5.24 -6.82 18.05
C ILE A 71 -5.59 -6.65 19.54
N ILE A 72 -5.79 -5.41 19.99
CA ILE A 72 -6.18 -5.12 21.39
C ILE A 72 -7.55 -5.74 21.71
N MET A 73 -8.52 -5.63 20.80
CA MET A 73 -9.86 -6.22 20.98
C MET A 73 -9.80 -7.75 21.03
N ASN A 74 -9.03 -8.39 20.15
CA ASN A 74 -8.82 -9.84 20.16
C ASN A 74 -8.07 -10.29 21.42
N ALA A 75 -7.14 -9.49 21.95
CA ALA A 75 -6.45 -9.78 23.21
C ALA A 75 -7.43 -9.79 24.41
N ASN A 76 -8.50 -8.99 24.33
CA ASN A 76 -9.61 -8.97 25.28
C ASN A 76 -10.70 -10.01 24.97
N GLY A 77 -10.49 -10.92 24.01
CA GLY A 77 -11.43 -11.97 23.64
C GLY A 77 -12.60 -11.55 22.75
N ASN A 78 -12.59 -10.30 22.24
CA ASN A 78 -13.64 -9.81 21.34
C ASN A 78 -13.25 -10.05 19.88
N ASN A 79 -13.95 -10.98 19.22
CA ASN A 79 -13.70 -11.40 17.84
C ASN A 79 -14.73 -10.86 16.83
N SER A 80 -15.69 -10.03 17.27
CA SER A 80 -16.87 -9.66 16.48
C SER A 80 -16.55 -8.86 15.20
N PHE A 81 -15.39 -8.20 15.16
CA PHE A 81 -14.97 -7.34 14.04
C PHE A 81 -14.04 -8.03 13.04
N ASN A 82 -13.64 -9.28 13.33
CA ASN A 82 -12.62 -10.00 12.58
C ASN A 82 -13.01 -10.17 11.10
N LYS A 83 -14.25 -10.59 10.85
CA LYS A 83 -14.74 -10.80 9.48
C LYS A 83 -14.77 -9.50 8.67
N ILE A 84 -15.27 -8.42 9.27
CA ILE A 84 -15.37 -7.09 8.63
C ILE A 84 -13.98 -6.56 8.31
N ALA A 85 -13.03 -6.68 9.25
CA ALA A 85 -11.67 -6.24 9.05
C ALA A 85 -10.94 -6.99 7.93
N ASN A 86 -11.13 -8.30 7.84
CA ASN A 86 -10.58 -9.11 6.75
C ASN A 86 -11.13 -8.69 5.37
N TYR A 87 -12.42 -8.36 5.27
CA TYR A 87 -12.99 -7.79 4.03
C TYR A 87 -12.45 -6.39 3.71
N ALA A 88 -12.27 -5.53 4.72
CA ALA A 88 -11.66 -4.22 4.52
C ALA A 88 -10.20 -4.34 4.01
N HIS A 89 -9.45 -5.34 4.49
CA HIS A 89 -8.10 -5.61 4.02
C HIS A 89 -8.07 -6.06 2.56
N LEU A 90 -9.01 -6.90 2.12
CA LEU A 90 -9.17 -7.26 0.71
C LEU A 90 -9.46 -6.04 -0.17
N LEU A 91 -10.30 -5.12 0.30
CA LEU A 91 -10.59 -3.86 -0.40
C LEU A 91 -9.32 -3.03 -0.59
N VAL A 92 -8.45 -2.94 0.43
CA VAL A 92 -7.14 -2.27 0.30
C VAL A 92 -6.29 -2.95 -0.79
N GLY A 93 -6.30 -4.28 -0.87
CA GLY A 93 -5.63 -5.01 -1.95
C GLY A 93 -6.12 -4.62 -3.34
N VAL A 94 -7.43 -4.42 -3.51
CA VAL A 94 -8.00 -3.92 -4.78
C VAL A 94 -7.52 -2.51 -5.09
N VAL A 95 -7.44 -1.63 -4.10
CA VAL A 95 -6.93 -0.25 -4.31
C VAL A 95 -5.46 -0.28 -4.74
N ILE A 96 -4.62 -1.09 -4.10
CA ILE A 96 -3.20 -1.26 -4.47
C ILE A 96 -3.06 -1.82 -5.89
N PHE A 97 -3.95 -2.72 -6.29
CA PHE A 97 -3.95 -3.26 -7.65
C PHE A 97 -4.28 -2.18 -8.69
N ILE A 98 -5.26 -1.32 -8.40
CA ILE A 98 -5.61 -0.18 -9.27
C ILE A 98 -4.43 0.81 -9.33
N ASP A 99 -3.81 1.13 -8.20
CA ASP A 99 -2.61 1.96 -8.11
C ASP A 99 -1.48 1.42 -9.01
N LEU A 100 -1.18 0.12 -8.91
CA LEU A 100 -0.18 -0.53 -9.77
C LEU A 100 -0.49 -0.36 -11.27
N ILE A 101 -1.75 -0.57 -11.68
CA ILE A 101 -2.16 -0.38 -13.08
C ILE A 101 -1.91 1.07 -13.51
N MET A 102 -2.27 2.04 -12.67
CA MET A 102 -2.08 3.45 -12.98
C MET A 102 -0.60 3.81 -13.10
N ILE A 103 0.26 3.34 -12.19
CA ILE A 103 1.72 3.53 -12.26
C ILE A 103 2.29 2.94 -13.55
N LEU A 104 1.86 1.73 -13.94
CA LEU A 104 2.31 1.08 -15.18
C LEU A 104 1.89 1.87 -16.42
N ILE A 105 0.66 2.39 -16.46
CA ILE A 105 0.18 3.22 -17.59
C ILE A 105 1.02 4.49 -17.70
N VAL A 106 1.31 5.17 -16.58
CA VAL A 106 2.19 6.34 -16.57
C VAL A 106 3.61 5.98 -17.03
N GLY A 107 4.11 4.81 -16.61
CA GLY A 107 5.40 4.28 -17.00
C GLY A 107 5.60 4.07 -18.51
N ILE A 108 4.53 3.73 -19.23
CA ILE A 108 4.56 3.58 -20.68
C ILE A 108 4.65 4.94 -21.40
N GLY A 109 4.12 6.01 -20.78
CA GLY A 109 4.02 7.35 -21.38
C GLY A 109 5.21 8.29 -21.15
N LEU A 110 6.09 7.99 -20.19
CA LEU A 110 7.16 8.90 -19.76
C LEU A 110 8.49 8.74 -20.51
N LYS A 111 9.23 9.84 -20.64
CA LYS A 111 10.57 9.89 -21.26
C LYS A 111 11.65 9.31 -20.33
N SER A 112 12.84 9.04 -20.88
CA SER A 112 13.83 8.15 -20.24
C SER A 112 14.46 8.63 -18.93
N SER A 113 14.34 9.92 -18.57
CA SER A 113 14.96 10.48 -17.37
C SER A 113 14.30 10.00 -16.07
N ASP A 114 13.03 9.61 -16.12
CA ASP A 114 12.21 9.40 -14.91
C ASP A 114 11.89 7.92 -14.65
N LYS A 115 12.51 7.04 -15.45
CA LYS A 115 12.28 5.59 -15.43
C LYS A 115 12.62 4.96 -14.08
N GLU A 116 13.60 5.50 -13.36
CA GLU A 116 14.02 4.96 -12.06
C GLU A 116 12.93 5.09 -10.99
N VAL A 117 12.28 6.26 -10.93
CA VAL A 117 11.19 6.54 -9.97
C VAL A 117 9.98 5.65 -10.24
N ILE A 118 9.60 5.51 -11.52
CA ILE A 118 8.47 4.66 -11.95
C ILE A 118 8.76 3.20 -11.66
N LEU A 119 9.98 2.74 -11.95
CA LEU A 119 10.41 1.37 -11.69
C LEU A 119 10.35 1.07 -10.19
N PHE A 120 10.85 2.00 -9.37
CA PHE A 120 10.78 1.88 -7.92
C PHE A 120 9.34 1.84 -7.40
N LEU A 121 8.46 2.74 -7.86
CA LEU A 121 7.02 2.72 -7.54
C LEU A 121 6.36 1.41 -7.96
N THR A 122 6.68 0.90 -9.15
CA THR A 122 6.16 -0.39 -9.63
C THR A 122 6.58 -1.54 -8.71
N PHE A 123 7.84 -1.56 -8.28
CA PHE A 123 8.34 -2.54 -7.31
C PHE A 123 7.63 -2.43 -5.96
N ILE A 124 7.41 -1.20 -5.47
CA ILE A 124 6.65 -0.96 -4.24
C ILE A 124 5.24 -1.52 -4.37
N SER A 125 4.50 -1.20 -5.43
CA SER A 125 3.11 -1.63 -5.58
C SER A 125 3.00 -3.14 -5.82
N LEU A 126 3.95 -3.78 -6.54
CA LEU A 126 4.02 -5.24 -6.66
C LEU A 126 4.30 -5.93 -5.31
N PHE A 127 5.28 -5.42 -4.56
CA PHE A 127 5.60 -5.94 -3.24
C PHE A 127 4.41 -5.77 -2.28
N SER A 128 3.78 -4.61 -2.31
CA SER A 128 2.56 -4.28 -1.56
C SER A 128 1.42 -5.25 -1.85
N LEU A 129 1.20 -5.59 -3.12
CA LEU A 129 0.20 -6.56 -3.55
C LEU A 129 0.52 -7.97 -3.03
N ALA A 130 1.78 -8.40 -3.09
CA ALA A 130 2.21 -9.70 -2.58
C ALA A 130 2.01 -9.81 -1.05
N VAL A 131 2.31 -8.73 -0.33
CA VAL A 131 2.13 -8.63 1.13
C VAL A 131 0.66 -8.74 1.51
N VAL A 132 -0.23 -7.99 0.85
CA VAL A 132 -1.69 -8.08 1.10
C VAL A 132 -2.26 -9.43 0.68
N GLY A 133 -1.83 -9.96 -0.47
CA GLY A 133 -2.25 -11.28 -0.94
C GLY A 133 -1.84 -12.41 0.02
N THR A 134 -0.65 -12.33 0.62
CA THR A 134 -0.18 -13.29 1.62
C THR A 134 -1.04 -13.24 2.88
N THR A 135 -1.40 -12.04 3.34
CA THR A 135 -2.28 -11.88 4.51
C THR A 135 -3.69 -12.40 4.24
N ALA A 136 -4.25 -12.15 3.05
CA ALA A 136 -5.52 -12.73 2.64
C ALA A 136 -5.48 -14.26 2.61
N TRP A 137 -4.38 -14.84 2.13
CA TRP A 137 -4.15 -16.28 2.14
C TRP A 137 -4.07 -16.86 3.57
N VAL A 138 -3.34 -16.20 4.47
CA VAL A 138 -3.25 -16.60 5.88
C VAL A 138 -4.60 -16.51 6.59
N ALA A 139 -5.43 -15.53 6.22
CA ALA A 139 -6.76 -15.31 6.79
C ALA A 139 -7.87 -16.13 6.11
N LYS A 140 -7.57 -16.94 5.08
CA LYS A 140 -8.59 -17.57 4.21
C LYS A 140 -9.63 -18.38 4.97
N ASP A 141 -9.21 -19.12 6.00
CA ASP A 141 -10.08 -20.00 6.78
C ASP A 141 -11.02 -19.19 7.70
N GLU A 142 -10.60 -17.98 8.08
CA GLU A 142 -11.37 -17.07 8.94
C GLU A 142 -12.50 -16.35 8.19
N PHE A 143 -12.54 -16.41 6.86
CA PHE A 143 -13.68 -15.93 6.08
C PHE A 143 -14.86 -16.91 6.11
N THR A 144 -14.58 -18.19 6.39
CA THR A 144 -15.56 -19.29 6.35
C THR A 144 -16.03 -19.75 7.73
N GLU A 145 -15.34 -19.38 8.80
CA GLU A 145 -15.81 -19.62 10.18
C GLU A 145 -17.12 -18.85 10.43
N VAL A 146 -18.19 -19.57 10.79
CA VAL A 146 -19.52 -19.06 11.17
C VAL A 146 -19.53 -18.67 12.64
#